data_AF-W6KBE1-F1
#
_entry.id   AF-W6KBE1-F1
#
_cell.length_a   1.000
_cell.length_b   1.000
_cell.length_c   1.000
_cell.angle_alpha   90.00
_cell.angle_beta   90.00
_cell.angle_gamma   90.00
#
_symmetry.space_group_name_H-M   'P 1'
#
loop_
_entity.id
_entity.type
_entity.pdbx_description
1 polymer ?
#
loop_
_entity_poly.entity_id
_entity_poly.type
_entity_poly.pdbx_seq_one_letter_code
_entity_poly.pdbx_strand_id
1 'polypeptide(L)'
;MLLITKQQLEKLLANGQKNADRLNNPESDGPTHDFWPVVKLFNPCGGGTWLLTELDPEEPDIAFGLCDLGFGCPELGSVRLSELAELKLMGGALGIERDRHFTAKKSLSAYADEARELGRIKT
;
A
#
# COMPACT_ATOMS: atom_id res chain seq x y z
N MET A 1 0.49 16.87 5.15
CA MET A 1 -0.84 16.47 4.64
C MET A 1 -0.95 14.97 4.82
N LEU A 2 -2.02 14.45 5.44
CA LEU A 2 -2.15 13.00 5.63
C LEU A 2 -2.65 12.36 4.33
N LEU A 3 -1.86 11.46 3.74
CA LEU A 3 -2.20 10.72 2.51
C LEU A 3 -3.36 9.75 2.70
N ILE A 4 -3.73 9.45 3.95
CA ILE A 4 -4.79 8.50 4.31
C ILE A 4 -5.77 9.15 5.30
N THR A 5 -7.02 8.69 5.27
CA THR A 5 -8.04 9.13 6.23
C THR A 5 -7.90 8.43 7.58
N LYS A 6 -8.53 8.95 8.64
CA LYS A 6 -8.58 8.29 9.95
C LYS A 6 -9.14 6.86 9.89
N GLN A 7 -10.22 6.66 9.12
CA GLN A 7 -10.81 5.33 8.94
C GLN A 7 -9.86 4.36 8.23
N GLN A 8 -9.12 4.84 7.23
CA GLN A 8 -8.12 4.03 6.55
C GLN A 8 -6.94 3.71 7.48
N LEU A 9 -6.45 4.68 8.25
CA LEU A 9 -5.41 4.49 9.27
C LEU A 9 -5.79 3.39 10.26
N GLU A 10 -6.98 3.48 10.86
CA GLU A 10 -7.49 2.47 11.81
C GLU A 10 -7.55 1.08 11.17
N LYS A 11 -8.01 0.98 9.92
CA LYS A 11 -8.12 -0.29 9.21
C LYS A 11 -6.75 -0.88 8.84
N LEU A 12 -5.82 -0.04 8.38
CA LEU A 12 -4.46 -0.44 8.05
C LEU A 12 -3.71 -0.94 9.30
N LEU A 13 -3.81 -0.23 10.42
CA LEU A 13 -3.23 -0.65 11.70
C LEU A 13 -3.84 -1.97 12.20
N ALA A 14 -5.17 -2.12 12.10
CA ALA A 14 -5.82 -3.36 12.48
C ALA A 14 -5.39 -4.56 11.61
N ASN A 15 -5.08 -4.33 10.33
CA ASN A 15 -4.52 -5.37 9.46
C ASN A 15 -3.07 -5.70 9.85
N GLY A 16 -2.23 -4.68 10.10
CA GLY A 16 -0.85 -4.87 10.54
C GLY A 16 -0.75 -5.61 11.87
N GLN A 17 -1.59 -5.26 12.84
CA GLN A 17 -1.66 -5.96 14.12
C GLN A 17 -1.94 -7.45 13.95
N LYS A 18 -2.85 -7.83 13.04
CA LYS A 18 -3.14 -9.26 12.80
C LYS A 18 -1.93 -10.02 12.26
N ASN A 19 -1.18 -9.43 11.32
CA ASN A 19 0.03 -10.06 10.80
C ASN A 19 1.16 -10.08 11.84
N ALA A 20 1.27 -9.05 12.70
CA ALA A 20 2.21 -9.03 13.82
C ALA A 20 1.86 -10.08 14.88
N ASP A 21 0.59 -10.18 15.30
CA ASP A 21 0.11 -11.20 16.24
C ASP A 21 0.38 -12.62 15.73
N ARG A 22 0.17 -12.84 14.43
CA ARG A 22 0.50 -14.10 13.75
C ARG A 22 2.00 -14.42 13.87
N LEU A 23 2.87 -13.46 13.56
CA LEU A 23 4.32 -13.64 13.64
C LEU A 23 4.81 -13.88 15.08
N ASN A 24 4.14 -13.28 16.05
CA ASN A 24 4.46 -13.42 17.48
C ASN A 24 3.87 -14.69 18.11
N ASN A 25 2.98 -15.40 17.41
CA ASN A 25 2.42 -16.66 17.88
C ASN A 25 3.28 -17.84 17.42
N PRO A 26 4.01 -18.52 18.32
CA PRO A 26 4.87 -19.65 17.96
C PRO A 26 4.12 -20.88 17.45
N GLU A 27 2.80 -20.97 17.69
CA GLU A 27 1.94 -22.03 17.15
C GLU A 27 1.37 -21.68 15.76
N SER A 28 1.61 -20.48 15.26
CA SER A 28 1.13 -20.07 13.95
C SER A 28 2.05 -20.55 12.83
N ASP A 29 1.64 -21.60 12.12
CA ASP A 29 2.28 -22.11 10.89
C ASP A 29 1.57 -21.64 9.60
N GLY A 30 0.47 -20.91 9.74
CA GLY A 30 -0.36 -20.44 8.63
C GLY A 30 0.28 -19.31 7.81
N PRO A 31 -0.17 -19.14 6.55
CA PRO A 31 0.32 -18.08 5.67
C PRO A 31 0.03 -16.69 6.24
N THR A 32 0.81 -15.70 5.80
CA THR A 32 0.50 -14.28 6.03
C THR A 32 -0.93 -13.96 5.61
N HIS A 33 -1.62 -13.15 6.40
CA HIS A 33 -2.97 -12.73 6.04
C HIS A 33 -2.93 -11.88 4.77
N ASP A 34 -3.63 -12.35 3.73
CA ASP A 34 -3.75 -11.65 2.46
C ASP A 34 -4.98 -10.73 2.49
N PHE A 35 -4.73 -9.44 2.73
CA PHE A 35 -5.77 -8.44 2.85
C PHE A 35 -6.12 -7.80 1.50
N TRP A 36 -7.32 -7.23 1.43
CA TRP A 36 -7.72 -6.39 0.32
C TRP A 36 -7.14 -4.99 0.53
N PRO A 37 -6.59 -4.34 -0.52
CA PRO A 37 -6.06 -2.99 -0.40
C PRO A 37 -7.07 -2.01 0.20
N VAL A 38 -6.65 -1.26 1.21
CA VAL A 38 -7.47 -0.29 1.95
C VAL A 38 -7.39 1.09 1.30
N VAL A 39 -6.25 1.39 0.68
CA VAL A 39 -6.01 2.66 0.01
C VAL A 39 -5.19 2.45 -1.25
N LYS A 40 -5.53 3.25 -2.27
CA LYS A 40 -4.71 3.46 -3.45
C LYS A 40 -4.14 4.88 -3.41
N LEU A 41 -2.82 4.97 -3.49
CA LEU A 41 -2.10 6.22 -3.73
C LEU A 41 -1.56 6.23 -5.17
N PHE A 42 -1.41 7.40 -5.76
CA PHE A 42 -0.89 7.53 -7.10
C PHE A 42 -0.12 8.83 -7.31
N ASN A 43 0.83 8.80 -8.23
CA ASN A 43 1.52 9.97 -8.76
C ASN A 43 0.69 10.55 -9.92
N PRO A 44 0.03 11.71 -9.77
CA PRO A 44 -0.78 12.31 -10.84
C PRO A 44 0.02 12.74 -12.08
N CYS A 45 1.36 12.77 -11.99
CA CYS A 45 2.27 13.23 -13.02
C CYS A 45 3.12 12.09 -13.61
N GLY A 46 2.85 10.83 -13.27
CA GLY A 46 3.67 9.69 -13.69
C GLY A 46 2.99 8.34 -13.46
N GLY A 47 3.75 7.26 -13.60
CA GLY A 47 3.24 5.88 -13.47
C GLY A 47 3.10 5.37 -12.03
N GLY A 48 3.59 6.13 -11.04
CA GLY A 48 3.64 5.71 -9.64
C GLY A 48 2.27 5.34 -9.07
N THR A 49 2.10 4.12 -8.58
CA THR A 49 0.87 3.61 -7.94
C THR A 49 1.21 2.73 -6.75
N TRP A 50 0.49 2.89 -5.64
CA TRP A 50 0.64 2.08 -4.43
C TRP A 50 -0.71 1.56 -3.97
N LEU A 51 -0.82 0.27 -3.70
CA LEU A 51 -1.98 -0.37 -3.08
C LEU A 51 -1.57 -0.87 -1.69
N LEU A 52 -2.03 -0.20 -0.63
CA LEU A 52 -1.59 -0.48 0.74
C LEU A 52 -2.63 -1.30 1.51
N THR A 53 -2.18 -2.31 2.24
CA THR A 53 -3.04 -3.20 3.05
C THR A 53 -2.89 -3.02 4.54
N GLU A 54 -1.71 -2.63 5.00
CA GLU A 54 -1.39 -2.55 6.42
C GLU A 54 -0.35 -1.48 6.71
N LEU A 55 -0.35 -1.06 7.97
CA LEU A 55 0.71 -0.25 8.57
C LEU A 55 1.40 -1.09 9.64
N ASP A 56 2.70 -0.86 9.80
CA ASP A 56 3.43 -1.39 10.94
C ASP A 56 2.80 -0.85 12.25
N PRO A 57 2.38 -1.72 13.19
CA PRO A 57 1.73 -1.30 14.42
C PRO A 57 2.68 -0.60 15.40
N GLU A 58 3.99 -0.85 15.32
CA GLU A 58 5.01 -0.20 16.14
C GLU A 58 5.49 1.10 15.49
N GLU A 59 5.54 1.14 14.15
CA GLU A 59 5.90 2.34 13.39
C GLU A 59 4.87 2.71 12.31
N PRO A 60 3.75 3.38 12.66
CA PRO A 60 2.63 3.69 11.75
C PRO A 60 2.93 4.60 10.55
N ASP A 61 4.19 4.95 10.31
CA ASP A 61 4.66 5.62 9.09
C ASP A 61 5.05 4.60 7.99
N ILE A 62 5.36 3.36 8.37
CA ILE A 62 5.73 2.29 7.45
C ILE A 62 4.46 1.54 7.03
N ALA A 63 4.15 1.57 5.73
CA ALA A 63 3.06 0.82 5.13
C ALA A 63 3.59 -0.36 4.31
N PHE A 64 2.85 -1.47 4.30
CA PHE A 64 3.11 -2.59 3.39
C PHE A 64 2.03 -2.68 2.31
N GLY A 65 2.43 -3.05 1.11
CA GLY A 65 1.54 -3.12 -0.03
C GLY A 65 2.23 -3.50 -1.34
N LEU A 66 1.53 -3.28 -2.44
CA LEU A 66 2.02 -3.44 -3.81
C LEU A 66 2.39 -2.08 -4.37
N CYS A 67 3.64 -1.94 -4.79
CA CYS A 67 4.27 -0.70 -5.20
C CYS A 67 4.66 -0.81 -6.68
N ASP A 68 4.21 0.14 -7.50
CA ASP A 68 4.59 0.28 -8.90
C ASP A 68 5.17 1.67 -9.10
N LEU A 69 6.46 1.76 -9.36
CA LEU A 69 7.14 3.04 -9.60
C LEU A 69 7.05 3.50 -11.06
N GLY A 70 6.39 2.74 -11.93
CA GLY A 70 6.25 3.03 -13.35
C GLY A 70 7.41 2.51 -14.22
N PHE A 71 8.22 1.58 -13.70
CA PHE A 71 9.39 1.02 -14.40
C PHE A 71 9.19 -0.37 -14.99
N GLY A 72 7.95 -0.88 -15.02
CA GLY A 72 7.66 -2.21 -15.58
C GLY A 72 7.80 -3.37 -14.59
N CYS A 73 8.13 -3.08 -13.33
CA CYS A 73 8.37 -4.08 -12.28
C CYS A 73 7.65 -3.70 -10.97
N PRO A 74 6.33 -3.91 -10.86
CA PRO A 74 5.61 -3.76 -9.61
C PRO A 74 6.04 -4.81 -8.58
N GLU A 75 6.19 -4.41 -7.32
CA GLU A 75 6.74 -5.25 -6.25
C GLU A 75 5.94 -5.13 -4.96
N LEU A 76 5.83 -6.24 -4.22
CA LEU A 76 5.34 -6.22 -2.85
C LEU A 76 6.47 -5.72 -1.94
N GLY A 77 6.16 -4.77 -1.07
CA GLY A 77 7.15 -4.23 -0.16
C GLY A 77 6.62 -3.15 0.77
N SER A 78 7.53 -2.66 1.60
CA SER A 78 7.26 -1.58 2.55
C SER A 78 7.62 -0.22 1.97
N VAL A 79 6.87 0.81 2.35
CA VAL A 79 7.09 2.20 1.95
C VAL A 79 6.75 3.14 3.10
N ARG A 80 7.49 4.24 3.24
CA ARG A 80 7.14 5.28 4.21
C ARG A 80 6.12 6.26 3.66
N LEU A 81 5.05 6.49 4.41
CA LEU A 81 4.04 7.49 4.06
C LEU A 81 4.62 8.91 4.07
N SER A 82 5.53 9.20 5.00
CA SER A 82 6.29 10.45 5.04
C SER A 82 7.10 10.69 3.76
N GLU A 83 7.85 9.69 3.29
CA GLU A 83 8.62 9.78 2.04
C GLU A 83 7.71 10.04 0.84
N LEU A 84 6.57 9.33 0.74
CA LEU A 84 5.59 9.59 -0.32
C LEU A 84 4.98 10.99 -0.23
N ALA A 85 4.74 11.50 0.98
CA ALA A 85 4.18 12.83 1.19
C ALA A 85 5.16 13.95 0.86
N GLU A 86 6.47 13.67 0.89
CA GLU A 86 7.53 14.62 0.56
C GLU A 86 7.86 14.68 -0.95
N LEU A 87 7.35 13.73 -1.74
CA LEU A 87 7.55 13.74 -3.18
C LEU A 87 6.90 14.97 -3.82
N LYS A 88 7.75 15.85 -4.35
CA LYS A 88 7.36 17.07 -5.07
C LYS A 88 7.27 16.81 -6.56
N LEU A 89 6.08 16.94 -7.10
CA LEU A 89 5.79 16.80 -8.52
C LEU A 89 5.57 18.19 -9.14
N MET A 90 5.91 18.35 -10.42
CA MET A 90 5.73 19.61 -11.15
C MET A 90 6.30 20.84 -10.39
N GLY A 91 7.53 20.72 -9.89
CA GLY A 91 8.17 21.80 -9.11
C GLY A 91 7.55 22.04 -7.72
N GLY A 92 6.77 21.09 -7.20
CA GLY A 92 6.10 21.18 -5.89
C GLY A 92 4.66 21.68 -5.96
N ALA A 93 4.11 21.89 -7.16
CA ALA A 93 2.70 22.22 -7.34
C ALA A 93 1.78 21.03 -7.02
N LEU A 94 2.29 19.80 -7.19
CA LEU A 94 1.57 18.55 -6.93
C LEU A 94 2.41 17.63 -6.06
N GLY A 95 1.76 16.67 -5.44
CA GLY A 95 2.38 15.58 -4.70
C GLY A 95 1.64 14.27 -4.95
N ILE A 96 1.99 13.22 -4.21
CA ILE A 96 1.22 11.97 -4.26
C ILE A 96 -0.21 12.22 -3.78
N GLU A 97 -1.16 11.63 -4.49
CA GLU A 97 -2.59 11.75 -4.22
C GLU A 97 -3.22 10.43 -3.81
N ARG A 98 -4.31 10.52 -3.06
CA ARG A 98 -5.16 9.39 -2.70
C ARG A 98 -6.34 9.30 -3.65
N ASP A 99 -6.55 8.13 -4.23
CA ASP A 99 -7.75 7.85 -5.03
C ASP A 99 -8.96 7.71 -4.09
N ARG A 100 -9.88 8.69 -4.16
CA ARG A 100 -11.08 8.72 -3.29
C ARG A 100 -12.19 7.79 -3.76
N HIS A 101 -12.11 7.30 -4.99
CA HIS A 101 -13.12 6.45 -5.61
C HIS A 101 -12.64 4.99 -5.72
N PHE A 102 -11.43 4.72 -5.27
CA PHE A 102 -10.87 3.38 -5.24
C PHE A 102 -11.68 2.46 -4.33
N THR A 103 -12.01 1.29 -4.85
CA THR A 103 -12.56 0.15 -4.12
C THR A 103 -11.82 -1.09 -4.61
N ALA A 104 -11.17 -1.81 -3.71
CA ALA A 104 -10.47 -3.04 -4.05
C ALA A 104 -11.46 -4.10 -4.58
N LYS A 105 -11.05 -4.80 -5.65
CA LYS A 105 -11.86 -5.85 -6.29
C LYS A 105 -11.34 -7.26 -5.99
N LYS A 106 -10.17 -7.36 -5.35
CA LYS A 106 -9.44 -8.60 -5.06
C LYS A 106 -8.39 -8.36 -3.96
N SER A 107 -7.80 -9.44 -3.49
CA SER A 107 -6.73 -9.40 -2.48
C SER A 107 -5.42 -8.84 -3.04
N LEU A 108 -4.49 -8.50 -2.16
CA LEU A 108 -3.20 -7.92 -2.54
C LEU A 108 -2.37 -8.88 -3.38
N SER A 109 -2.32 -10.17 -3.01
CA SER A 109 -1.61 -11.18 -3.81
C SER A 109 -2.16 -11.27 -5.24
N ALA A 110 -3.49 -11.25 -5.41
CA ALA A 110 -4.12 -11.28 -6.74
C ALA A 110 -3.92 -9.99 -7.55
N TYR A 111 -3.71 -8.84 -6.89
CA TYR A 111 -3.20 -7.65 -7.58
C TYR A 111 -1.74 -7.82 -8.00
N ALA A 112 -0.90 -8.41 -7.15
CA ALA A 112 0.53 -8.60 -7.40
C ALA A 112 0.78 -9.57 -8.56
N ASP A 113 0.05 -10.69 -8.62
CA ASP A 113 0.17 -11.68 -9.70
C ASP A 113 -0.15 -11.06 -11.06
N GLU A 114 -1.29 -10.35 -11.18
CA GLU A 114 -1.64 -9.64 -12.42
C GLU A 114 -0.64 -8.53 -12.74
N ALA A 115 -0.15 -7.80 -11.73
CA ALA A 115 0.79 -6.71 -11.95
C ALA A 115 2.15 -7.22 -12.45
N ARG A 116 2.57 -8.40 -11.99
CA ARG A 116 3.78 -9.09 -12.46
C ARG A 116 3.67 -9.48 -13.93
N GLU A 117 2.50 -9.96 -14.37
CA GLU A 117 2.26 -10.30 -15.78
C GLU A 117 2.18 -9.06 -16.68
N LEU A 118 1.53 -8.00 -16.20
CA LEU A 118 1.29 -6.79 -16.97
C LEU A 118 2.45 -5.78 -16.91
N GLY A 119 3.41 -5.96 -15.98
CA GLY A 119 4.44 -4.99 -15.66
C GLY A 119 3.90 -3.70 -15.04
N ARG A 120 2.65 -3.67 -14.60
CA ARG A 120 2.02 -2.49 -13.95
C ARG A 120 0.80 -2.86 -13.12
N ILE A 121 0.49 -2.03 -12.12
CA ILE A 121 -0.75 -2.17 -11.35
C ILE A 121 -1.97 -1.78 -12.21
N LYS A 122 -3.02 -2.61 -12.19
CA LYS A 122 -4.32 -2.34 -12.82
C LYS A 122 -5.44 -2.46 -11.77
N THR A 123 -6.21 -1.38 -11.57
CA THR A 123 -7.26 -1.26 -10.52
C THR A 123 -8.63 -0.96 -11.09
#